data_AF-A0A8J9TES2-F1
#
_entry.id   AF-A0A8J9TES2-F1
#
_cell.length_a   1.000
_cell.length_b   1.000
_cell.length_c   1.000
_cell.angle_alpha   90.00
_cell.angle_beta   90.00
_cell.angle_gamma   90.00
#
_symmetry.space_group_name_H-M   'P 1'
#
loop_
_entity.id
_entity.type
_entity.pdbx_description
1 polymer ?
#
loop_
_entity_poly.entity_id
_entity_poly.type
_entity_poly.pdbx_seq_one_letter_code
_entity_poly.pdbx_strand_id
1 'polypeptide(L)' 'PFPCARLRNLPYDAALEDILILFQGLVVIDVVISSQGDAFVIFANPMDFQMALQR' A
#
# COMPACT_ATOMS: atom_id res chain seq x y z
N PRO A 1 -15.95 -4.44 -4.64
CA PRO A 1 -14.86 -3.43 -4.53
C PRO A 1 -13.50 -4.05 -4.84
N PHE A 2 -12.63 -3.34 -5.55
CA PHE A 2 -11.26 -3.79 -5.82
C PHE A 2 -10.38 -3.49 -4.59
N PRO A 3 -9.64 -4.48 -4.03
CA PRO A 3 -8.89 -4.33 -2.78
C PRO A 3 -7.59 -3.53 -3.00
N CYS A 4 -7.73 -2.24 -3.34
CA CYS A 4 -6.62 -1.34 -3.63
C CYS A 4 -6.69 -0.10 -2.72
N ALA A 5 -5.61 0.14 -1.97
CA ALA A 5 -5.45 1.35 -1.16
C ALA A 5 -4.52 2.34 -1.88
N ARG A 6 -4.81 3.64 -1.73
CA ARG A 6 -3.94 4.73 -2.18
C ARG A 6 -3.24 5.35 -0.98
N LEU A 7 -1.93 5.26 -0.95
CA LEU A 7 -1.07 6.06 -0.08
C LEU A 7 -0.87 7.44 -0.69
N ARG A 8 -0.85 8.47 0.16
CA ARG A 8 -0.59 9.86 -0.23
C ARG A 8 0.44 10.49 0.70
N ASN A 9 1.10 11.53 0.21
CA ASN A 9 2.12 12.28 0.95
C ASN A 9 3.32 11.41 1.37
N LEU A 10 3.71 10.47 0.50
CA LEU A 10 4.93 9.70 0.71
C LEU A 10 6.16 10.61 0.59
N PRO A 11 7.21 10.38 1.40
CA PRO A 11 8.52 10.97 1.19
C PRO A 11 9.03 10.76 -0.23
N TYR A 12 9.88 11.67 -0.72
CA TYR A 12 10.43 11.59 -2.08
C TYR A 12 11.32 10.36 -2.29
N ASP A 13 11.95 9.88 -1.22
CA ASP A 13 12.82 8.71 -1.17
C ASP A 13 12.10 7.44 -0.75
N ALA A 14 10.77 7.46 -0.59
CA ALA A 14 10.00 6.29 -0.22
C ALA A 14 10.16 5.17 -1.26
N ALA A 15 10.56 4.01 -0.79
CA ALA A 15 10.81 2.83 -1.60
C ALA A 15 9.74 1.75 -1.40
N LEU A 16 9.84 0.69 -2.18
CA LEU A 16 8.94 -0.46 -2.08
C LEU A 16 9.00 -1.07 -0.67
N GLU A 17 10.19 -1.18 -0.09
CA GLU A 17 10.43 -1.76 1.21
C GLU A 17 9.68 -1.03 2.32
N ASP A 18 9.63 0.31 2.28
CA ASP A 18 8.91 1.12 3.28
C ASP A 18 7.41 0.81 3.27
N ILE A 19 6.83 0.64 2.08
CA ILE A 19 5.41 0.31 1.90
C ILE A 19 5.13 -1.12 2.38
N LEU A 20 6.03 -2.07 2.10
CA LEU A 20 5.90 -3.44 2.58
C LEU A 20 6.04 -3.53 4.11
N ILE A 21 6.89 -2.71 4.72
CA ILE A 21 7.02 -2.59 6.18
C ILE A 21 5.74 -1.99 6.79
N LEU A 22 5.18 -0.93 6.20
CA LEU A 22 3.92 -0.31 6.66
C LEU A 22 2.76 -1.33 6.72
N PHE A 23 2.70 -2.24 5.73
CA PHE A 23 1.67 -3.27 5.65
C PHE A 23 2.16 -4.66 6.07
N GLN A 24 3.21 -4.73 6.89
CA GLN A 24 3.73 -6.00 7.39
C GLN A 24 2.63 -6.80 8.10
N GLY A 25 2.54 -8.09 7.76
CA GLY A 25 1.51 -9.00 8.27
C GLY A 25 0.22 -9.03 7.44
N LEU A 26 0.11 -8.20 6.40
CA LEU A 26 -0.95 -8.29 5.39
C LEU A 26 -0.41 -8.93 4.11
N VAL A 27 -1.29 -9.51 3.29
CA VAL A 27 -0.90 -10.09 1.99
C VAL A 27 -1.03 -9.05 0.88
N VAL A 28 0.10 -8.46 0.49
CA VAL A 28 0.22 -7.53 -0.64
C VAL A 28 0.51 -8.31 -1.92
N ILE A 29 -0.24 -8.04 -2.99
CA ILE A 29 -0.02 -8.60 -4.33
C ILE A 29 0.97 -7.74 -5.11
N ASP A 30 0.75 -6.43 -5.14
CA ASP A 30 1.53 -5.50 -5.96
C ASP A 30 1.50 -4.08 -5.38
N VAL A 31 2.54 -3.31 -5.69
CA VAL A 31 2.72 -1.92 -5.27
C VAL A 31 3.18 -1.10 -6.46
N VAL A 32 2.41 -0.07 -6.79
CA VAL A 32 2.75 0.88 -7.85
C VAL A 32 3.05 2.23 -7.21
N ILE A 33 4.33 2.61 -7.21
CA ILE A 33 4.80 3.91 -6.71
C ILE A 33 4.74 4.92 -7.86
N SER A 34 4.05 6.02 -7.63
CA SER A 34 3.98 7.16 -8.54
C SER A 34 5.03 8.21 -8.17
N SER A 35 5.57 8.91 -9.16
CA SER A 35 6.57 9.97 -8.97
C SER A 35 6.06 11.20 -8.19
N GLN A 36 4.78 11.25 -7.86
CA GLN A 36 4.13 12.39 -7.19
C GLN A 36 3.90 12.17 -5.68
N GLY A 37 4.64 11.26 -5.04
CA GLY A 37 4.50 10.98 -3.61
C GLY A 37 3.20 10.22 -3.27
N ASP A 38 2.68 9.47 -4.23
CA ASP A 38 1.52 8.60 -4.08
C ASP A 38 1.91 7.16 -4.44
N ALA A 39 1.28 6.19 -3.80
CA ALA A 39 1.41 4.79 -4.20
C ALA A 39 0.06 4.07 -4.15
N PHE A 40 -0.09 3.05 -4.98
CA PHE A 40 -1.24 2.16 -4.98
C PHE A 40 -0.81 0.78 -4.54
N VAL A 41 -1.51 0.22 -3.56
CA VAL A 41 -1.20 -1.09 -2.96
C VAL A 41 -2.39 -2.02 -3.14
N ILE A 42 -2.15 -3.14 -3.80
CA ILE A 42 -3.16 -4.16 -4.09
C ILE A 42 -3.03 -5.28 -3.07
N PHE A 43 -4.13 -5.65 -2.41
CA PHE A 43 -4.18 -6.70 -1.40
C PHE A 43 -4.86 -7.97 -1.91
N ALA A 44 -4.49 -9.12 -1.35
CA ALA A 44 -4.97 -10.42 -1.82
C ALA A 44 -6.45 -10.68 -1.51
N ASN A 45 -6.98 -10.08 -0.45
CA ASN A 45 -8.37 -10.28 -0.05
C ASN A 45 -8.97 -9.02 0.58
N PRO A 46 -10.31 -8.94 0.68
CA PRO A 46 -10.97 -7.78 1.27
C PRO A 46 -10.64 -7.56 2.75
N MET A 47 -10.33 -8.60 3.52
CA MET A 47 -10.00 -8.47 4.94
C MET A 47 -8.68 -7.72 5.12
N ASP A 48 -7.63 -8.10 4.39
CA ASP A 48 -6.34 -7.41 4.40
C ASP A 48 -6.49 -5.96 3.96
N PHE A 49 -7.29 -5.71 2.91
CA PHE A 49 -7.61 -4.35 2.48
C PHE A 49 -8.30 -3.54 3.58
N GLN A 50 -9.27 -4.10 4.30
CA GLN A 50 -9.92 -3.39 5.42
C GLN A 50 -8.94 -3.12 6.57
N MET A 51 -8.05 -4.06 6.89
CA MET A 51 -7.02 -3.84 7.91
C MET A 51 -6.00 -2.76 7.48
N ALA A 52 -5.64 -2.72 6.19
CA ALA A 52 -4.74 -1.71 5.64
C ALA A 52 -5.29 -0.28 5.78
N LEU A 53 -6.62 -0.10 5.65
CA LEU A 53 -7.25 1.22 5.81
C LEU A 53 -7.22 1.76 7.25
N GLN A 54 -6.86 0.94 8.24
CA GLN A 54 -6.74 1.33 9.65
C GLN A 54 -5.30 1.67 10.07
N ARG A 55 -4.37 1.72 9.12
CA ARG A 55 -2.96 2.05 9.35
C ARG A 55 -2.66 3.50 9.02
#